data_AF-A0A845U8N0-F1
#
_entry.id   AF-A0A845U8N0-F1
#
_cell.length_a   1.000
_cell.length_b   1.000
_cell.length_c   1.000
_cell.angle_alpha   90.00
_cell.angle_beta   90.00
_cell.angle_gamma   90.00
#
_symmetry.space_group_name_H-M   'P 1'
#
loop_
_entity.id
_entity.type
_entity.pdbx_description
1 polymer ?
#
loop_
_entity_poly.entity_id
_entity_poly.type
_entity_poly.pdbx_seq_one_letter_code
_entity_poly.pdbx_strand_id
1 'polypeptide(L)' 'MSERDWRELFGAAIIELNPEILKVRVERAEAAITLRLETLGKEAGSVPERQAIVDALSSLRLLKSTRNQSGHSNMTPC' A
#
# COMPACT_ATOMS: atom_id res chain seq x y z
N MET A 1 9.15 12.48 -10.17
CA MET A 1 8.74 11.99 -8.83
C MET A 1 9.57 10.75 -8.57
N SER A 2 10.32 10.72 -7.48
CA SER A 2 11.34 9.69 -7.20
C SER A 2 10.73 8.58 -6.36
N GLU A 3 11.31 7.38 -6.39
CA GLU A 3 10.89 6.18 -5.63
C GLU A 3 10.64 6.37 -4.13
N ARG A 4 11.09 7.49 -3.56
CA ARG A 4 10.89 7.84 -2.16
C ARG A 4 9.45 8.25 -1.87
N ASP A 5 8.74 8.80 -2.86
CA ASP A 5 7.38 9.32 -2.71
C ASP A 5 6.38 8.22 -2.29
N TRP A 6 6.47 7.02 -2.87
CA TRP A 6 5.51 5.94 -2.56
C TRP A 6 5.75 5.29 -1.19
N ARG A 7 7.00 5.18 -0.75
CA ARG A 7 7.34 4.64 0.59
C ARG A 7 6.92 5.59 1.70
N GLU A 8 7.10 6.89 1.49
CA GLU A 8 6.63 7.92 2.42
C GLU A 8 5.10 7.93 2.50
N LEU A 9 4.41 7.90 1.36
CA LEU A 9 2.95 7.83 1.31
C LEU A 9 2.40 6.55 1.94
N PHE A 10 3.10 5.42 1.76
CA PHE A 10 2.76 4.15 2.40
C PHE A 10 2.93 4.22 3.93
N GLY A 11 4.07 4.69 4.43
CA GLY A 11 4.29 4.86 5.88
C GLY A 11 3.28 5.83 6.50
N ALA A 12 3.00 6.92 5.80
CA ALA A 12 1.95 7.89 6.13
C ALA A 12 0.55 7.27 6.20
N ALA A 13 0.23 6.29 5.34
CA ALA A 13 -1.04 5.57 5.37
C ALA A 13 -1.11 4.56 6.53
N ILE A 14 -0.01 3.89 6.87
CA ILE A 14 0.03 2.92 7.98
C ILE A 14 -0.16 3.61 9.35
N ILE A 15 0.39 4.81 9.51
CA ILE A 15 0.29 5.59 10.76
C ILE A 15 -1.08 6.32 10.84
N GLU A 16 -1.83 6.38 9.74
CA GLU A 16 -3.05 7.17 9.70
C GLU A 16 -4.21 6.53 10.47
N LEU A 17 -4.53 7.13 11.62
CA LEU A 17 -5.64 6.72 12.49
C LEU A 17 -6.99 7.34 12.11
N ASN A 18 -7.14 8.02 10.98
CA ASN A 18 -8.44 8.57 10.55
C ASN A 18 -8.96 7.81 9.32
N PRO A 19 -10.16 7.20 9.35
CA PRO A 19 -10.63 6.36 8.23
C PRO A 19 -10.92 7.17 6.95
N GLU A 20 -11.32 8.44 7.08
CA GLU A 20 -11.56 9.34 5.96
C GLU A 20 -10.23 9.76 5.30
N ILE A 21 -9.25 10.15 6.11
CA ILE A 21 -7.91 10.54 5.63
C ILE A 21 -7.14 9.31 5.12
N LEU A 22 -7.32 8.15 5.75
CA LEU A 22 -6.71 6.89 5.35
C LEU A 22 -7.12 6.52 3.92
N LYS A 23 -8.40 6.66 3.54
CA LYS A 23 -8.83 6.41 2.15
C LYS A 23 -8.05 7.28 1.17
N VAL A 24 -7.96 8.57 1.44
CA VAL A 24 -7.24 9.53 0.59
C VAL A 24 -5.73 9.20 0.54
N ARG A 25 -5.11 8.85 1.66
CA ARG A 25 -3.69 8.47 1.71
C ARG A 25 -3.42 7.15 0.99
N VAL A 26 -4.29 6.16 1.14
CA VAL A 26 -4.22 4.88 0.43
C VAL A 26 -4.36 5.12 -1.07
N GLU A 27 -5.31 5.94 -1.52
CA GLU A 27 -5.47 6.26 -2.94
C GLU A 27 -4.25 6.98 -3.52
N ARG A 28 -3.67 7.93 -2.79
CA ARG A 28 -2.43 8.61 -3.21
C ARG A 28 -1.24 7.66 -3.25
N ALA A 29 -1.11 6.79 -2.24
CA ALA A 29 -0.07 5.77 -2.22
C ALA A 29 -0.24 4.79 -3.38
N GLU A 30 -1.45 4.29 -3.62
CA GLU A 30 -1.78 3.36 -4.70
C GLU A 30 -1.51 3.97 -6.08
N ALA A 31 -1.86 5.24 -6.29
CA ALA A 31 -1.55 5.96 -7.53
C ALA A 31 -0.04 6.11 -7.74
N ALA A 32 0.71 6.48 -6.70
CA ALA A 32 2.17 6.61 -6.77
C ALA A 32 2.86 5.26 -7.03
N ILE A 33 2.38 4.20 -6.38
CA ILE A 33 2.88 2.82 -6.54
C ILE A 33 2.56 2.31 -7.95
N THR A 34 1.36 2.55 -8.46
CA THR A 34 0.94 2.14 -9.82
C THR A 34 1.78 2.85 -10.88
N LEU A 35 1.97 4.16 -10.75
CA LEU A 35 2.82 4.93 -11.65
C LEU A 35 4.27 4.41 -11.66
N ARG A 36 4.79 4.02 -10.48
CA ARG A 36 6.12 3.41 -10.38
C ARG A 36 6.17 2.03 -11.00
N LEU A 37 5.13 1.21 -10.82
CA LEU A 37 5.01 -0.12 -11.42
C LEU A 37 4.97 -0.05 -12.96
N GLU A 38 4.23 0.91 -13.52
CA GLU A 38 4.18 1.15 -14.97
C GLU A 38 5.55 1.60 -15.52
N THR A 39 6.27 2.42 -14.76
CA THR A 39 7.62 2.85 -15.10
C THR A 39 8.61 1.68 -15.04
N LEU A 40 8.54 0.86 -13.98
CA LEU A 40 9.32 -0.38 -13.79
C LEU A 40 8.98 -1.49 -14.78
N GLY A 41 7.79 -1.46 -15.39
CA GLY A 41 7.43 -2.38 -16.48
C GLY A 41 8.02 -1.96 -17.83
N LYS A 42 8.32 -0.67 -17.99
CA LYS A 42 8.97 -0.11 -19.19
C LYS A 42 10.48 -0.16 -19.11
N GLU A 43 11.04 0.10 -17.95
CA GLU A 43 12.44 -0.21 -17.63
C GLU A 43 12.52 -1.72 -17.36
N ALA A 44 13.62 -2.40 -17.68
CA ALA A 44 13.79 -3.83 -17.35
C ALA A 44 14.03 -4.00 -15.84
N GLY A 45 13.06 -3.57 -15.04
CA GLY A 45 13.18 -3.28 -13.62
C GLY A 45 13.01 -4.53 -12.76
N SER A 46 14.11 -4.88 -12.11
CA SER A 46 14.28 -5.81 -10.98
C SER A 46 12.98 -6.33 -10.32
N VAL A 47 12.74 -7.63 -10.48
CA VAL A 47 11.77 -8.46 -9.74
C VAL A 47 11.60 -8.07 -8.25
N PRO A 48 12.67 -7.82 -7.45
CA PRO A 48 12.52 -7.45 -6.05
C PRO A 48 11.77 -6.14 -5.83
N GLU A 49 11.89 -5.16 -6.73
CA GLU A 49 11.21 -3.88 -6.59
C GLU A 49 9.71 -4.01 -6.87
N ARG A 50 9.37 -4.84 -7.86
CA ARG A 50 8.00 -5.23 -8.16
C ARG A 50 7.35 -5.95 -6.98
N GLN A 51 8.10 -6.84 -6.33
CA GLN A 51 7.62 -7.57 -5.16
C GLN A 51 7.38 -6.64 -3.97
N ALA A 52 8.28 -5.68 -3.71
CA ALA A 52 8.12 -4.69 -2.66
C ALA A 52 6.88 -3.79 -2.89
N ILE A 53 6.60 -3.44 -4.14
CA ILE A 53 5.40 -2.70 -4.56
C ILE A 53 4.12 -3.52 -4.29
N VAL A 54 4.11 -4.79 -4.68
CA VAL A 54 2.95 -5.67 -4.50
C VAL A 54 2.69 -5.94 -3.00
N ASP A 55 3.75 -6.10 -2.21
CA ASP A 55 3.68 -6.28 -0.76
C ASP A 55 3.08 -5.03 -0.08
N ALA A 56 3.54 -3.84 -0.47
CA ALA A 56 2.98 -2.59 0.03
C ALA A 56 1.49 -2.44 -0.32
N LEU A 57 1.06 -2.76 -1.55
CA LEU A 57 -0.35 -2.74 -1.93
C LEU A 57 -1.21 -3.72 -1.13
N SER A 58 -0.68 -4.92 -0.91
CA SER A 58 -1.34 -5.96 -0.13
C SER A 58 -1.55 -5.49 1.31
N SER A 59 -0.52 -4.86 1.89
CA SER A 59 -0.57 -4.26 3.22
C SER A 59 -1.57 -3.10 3.33
N LEU A 60 -1.63 -2.20 2.33
CA LEU A 60 -2.62 -1.11 2.28
C LEU A 60 -4.06 -1.65 2.19
N ARG A 61 -4.25 -2.67 1.35
CA ARG A 61 -5.56 -3.31 1.15
C ARG A 61 -6.00 -4.05 2.41
N LEU A 62 -5.07 -4.70 3.11
CA LEU A 62 -5.31 -5.31 4.41
C LEU A 62 -5.68 -4.26 5.46
N LEU A 63 -4.95 -3.14 5.55
CA LEU A 63 -5.27 -2.01 6.44
C LEU A 63 -6.69 -1.47 6.22
N LYS A 64 -7.07 -1.27 4.96
CA LYS A 64 -8.44 -0.86 4.59
C LYS A 64 -9.47 -1.90 5.02
N SER A 65 -9.14 -3.18 4.85
CA SER A 65 -10.01 -4.31 5.17
C SER A 65 -10.16 -4.51 6.68
N THR A 66 -9.07 -4.66 7.44
CA THR A 66 -9.05 -4.79 8.90
C THR A 66 -9.79 -3.65 9.58
N ARG A 67 -9.62 -2.42 9.09
CA ARG A 67 -10.30 -1.25 9.66
C ARG A 67 -11.81 -1.21 9.36
N ASN A 68 -12.22 -1.79 8.23
CA ASN A 68 -13.62 -2.03 7.92
C ASN A 68 -14.15 -3.32 8.60
N GLN A 69 -13.27 -4.17 9.12
CA GLN A 69 -13.56 -5.47 9.73
C GLN A 69 -13.43 -5.46 11.26
N SER A 70 -13.59 -4.33 11.93
CA SER A 70 -13.73 -4.28 13.40
C SER A 70 -14.97 -5.02 13.95
N GLY A 71 -15.55 -5.96 13.18
CA GLY A 71 -16.61 -6.87 13.57
C GLY A 71 -16.40 -8.33 13.13
N HIS A 72 -15.17 -8.80 12.85
CA HIS A 72 -14.95 -10.25 12.73
C HIS A 72 -13.70 -10.69 13.50
N SER A 73 -13.93 -11.03 14.77
CA SER A 73 -13.14 -12.02 15.48
C SER A 73 -13.05 -13.28 14.61
N ASN A 74 -11.85 -13.65 14.19
CA ASN A 74 -11.31 -14.98 14.44
C ASN A 74 -9.85 -15.02 14.00
N MET A 75 -9.01 -14.61 14.94
CA MET A 75 -7.79 -15.34 15.27
C MET A 75 -8.15 -16.83 15.34
N THR A 76 -7.46 -17.72 14.63
CA THR A 76 -6.46 -18.69 15.14
C THR A 76 -6.58 -19.98 14.27
N PRO A 77 -5.72 -21.01 14.38
CA PRO A 77 -4.29 -21.14 14.08
C PRO A 77 -3.97 -22.23 13.02
N CYS A 78 -2.70 -22.28 12.59
CA CYS A 78 -1.81 -23.45 12.38
C CYS A 78 -0.85 -23.20 11.21
#